data_AF-A0A5E4K0R6-F1
#
_entry.id   AF-A0A5E4K0R6-F1
#
_cell.length_a   1.000
_cell.length_b   1.000
_cell.length_c   1.000
_cell.angle_alpha   90.00
_cell.angle_beta   90.00
_cell.angle_gamma   90.00
#
_symmetry.space_group_name_H-M   'P 1'
#
loop_
_entity.id
_entity.type
_entity.pdbx_description
1 polymer ?
#
loop_
_entity_poly.entity_id
_entity_poly.type
_entity_poly.pdbx_seq_one_letter_code
_entity_poly.pdbx_strand_id
1 'polypeptide(L)'
;MISGSSASLLKQEYSSLLTGRNLTFKIFPLSFKEYLDFLKIDYPSINTLVKNKIIHALRDFFETGGFPEVFFKEKEIKHLLLKEYFDDIIYKDIVSRHNVNAKKISDLAVYLLANISNPFTIRKIRNFTGLSIDSIKDYISYLEEAFLIETINYFSYSIKESMQRPKKSYALDSGIRNIASFAFSKDEGRLAENLAFIELRRQEKEVYYWKGQGEVDFVIKNKDNLLTAINVSYTDKIDEREIKSLLEFKKEFNKTKELILLTKDTEKQEQGIKYIPLWKWLLE
;
A
#
# COMPACT_ATOMS: atom_id res chain seq x y z
N MET A 1 10.97 9.28 25.08
CA MET A 1 10.27 8.91 23.83
C MET A 1 9.56 10.16 23.37
N ILE A 2 9.89 10.69 22.19
CA ILE A 2 9.16 11.81 21.61
C ILE A 2 8.17 11.21 20.63
N SER A 3 6.87 11.31 20.93
CA SER A 3 5.78 10.94 20.04
C SER A 3 4.97 12.20 19.74
N GLY A 4 4.88 12.59 18.47
CA GLY A 4 4.11 13.76 18.05
C GLY A 4 3.24 13.41 16.84
N SER A 5 1.97 13.77 16.90
CA SER A 5 1.04 13.75 15.75
C SER A 5 1.23 14.97 14.83
N SER A 6 2.15 15.86 15.19
CA SER A 6 2.48 17.05 14.43
C SER A 6 3.61 16.71 13.48
N ALA A 7 3.25 16.48 12.23
CA ALA A 7 3.74 17.26 11.12
C ALA A 7 5.16 17.89 11.22
N SER A 8 5.41 18.77 12.18
CA SER A 8 6.63 19.58 12.30
C SER A 8 7.95 18.81 12.50
N LEU A 9 8.01 17.48 12.36
CA LEU A 9 9.15 16.66 12.78
C LEU A 9 9.38 15.46 11.85
N LEU A 10 9.68 15.70 10.57
CA LEU A 10 10.10 14.63 9.65
C LEU A 10 11.58 14.26 9.82
N LYS A 11 11.92 13.03 9.41
CA LYS A 11 13.18 12.31 9.67
C LYS A 11 14.46 13.11 9.36
N GLN A 12 14.42 14.04 8.40
CA GLN A 12 15.56 14.88 8.03
C GLN A 12 15.95 15.89 9.11
N GLU A 13 15.00 16.53 9.80
CA GLU A 13 15.27 17.52 10.84
C GLU A 13 15.79 16.88 12.14
N TYR A 14 15.31 15.68 12.47
CA TYR A 14 15.82 14.92 13.61
C TYR A 14 17.21 14.33 13.37
N SER A 15 17.50 13.89 12.15
CA SER A 15 18.80 13.30 11.82
C SER A 15 19.93 14.35 11.89
N SER A 16 19.63 15.61 11.55
CA SER A 16 20.58 16.72 11.69
C SER A 16 20.74 17.16 13.15
N LEU A 17 19.68 17.15 13.95
CA LEU A 17 19.71 17.58 15.35
C LEU A 17 20.31 16.55 16.32
N LEU A 18 20.19 15.25 16.03
CA LEU A 18 20.53 14.19 16.99
C LEU A 18 21.59 13.18 16.48
N THR A 19 22.33 13.53 15.42
CA THR A 19 23.61 12.91 14.99
C THR A 19 23.68 11.39 15.18
N GLY A 20 22.67 10.65 14.73
CA GLY A 20 22.67 9.18 14.74
C GLY A 20 22.44 8.49 16.10
N ARG A 21 22.12 9.21 17.19
CA ARG A 21 21.83 8.63 18.52
C ARG A 21 20.36 8.36 18.79
N ASN A 22 19.56 8.15 17.75
CA ASN A 22 18.13 7.90 17.86
C ASN A 22 17.69 6.61 17.18
N LEU A 23 16.67 6.00 17.75
CA LEU A 23 15.89 4.96 17.10
C LEU A 23 14.65 5.61 16.47
N THR A 24 14.47 5.41 15.17
CA THR A 24 13.27 5.85 14.44
C THR A 24 12.40 4.64 14.15
N PHE A 25 11.16 4.67 14.60
CA PHE A 25 10.17 3.63 14.31
C PHE A 25 9.13 4.22 13.35
N LYS A 26 8.82 3.50 12.26
CA LYS A 26 7.70 3.85 11.38
C LYS A 26 6.43 3.25 12.00
N ILE A 27 5.46 4.09 12.32
CA ILE A 27 4.16 3.67 12.84
C ILE A 27 3.16 3.75 11.69
N PHE A 28 2.59 2.61 11.33
CA PHE A 28 1.50 2.54 10.37
C PHE A 28 0.15 2.69 11.09
N PRO A 29 -0.94 2.98 10.36
CA PRO A 29 -2.29 2.75 10.87
C PRO A 29 -2.45 1.31 11.38
N LEU A 30 -3.54 1.03 12.09
CA LEU A 30 -3.85 -0.31 12.60
C LEU A 30 -3.65 -1.35 11.50
N SER A 31 -2.97 -2.44 11.84
CA SER A 31 -3.03 -3.67 11.06
C SER A 31 -4.45 -4.23 11.09
N PHE A 32 -4.79 -5.07 10.13
CA PHE A 32 -6.09 -5.73 10.14
C PHE A 32 -6.27 -6.60 11.40
N LYS A 33 -5.18 -7.17 11.91
CA LYS A 33 -5.16 -7.89 13.18
C LYS A 33 -5.54 -6.99 14.37
N GLU A 34 -4.88 -5.84 14.53
CA GLU A 34 -5.22 -4.87 15.59
C GLU A 34 -6.66 -4.34 15.43
N TYR A 35 -7.14 -4.21 14.20
CA TYR A 35 -8.53 -3.83 13.93
C TYR A 35 -9.54 -4.87 14.43
N LEU A 36 -9.25 -6.17 14.26
CA LEU A 36 -10.06 -7.24 14.83
C LEU A 36 -10.02 -7.23 16.37
N ASP A 37 -8.86 -6.93 16.96
CA ASP A 37 -8.71 -6.79 18.42
C ASP A 37 -9.59 -5.64 18.95
N PHE A 38 -9.64 -4.51 18.23
CA PHE A 38 -10.53 -3.38 18.56
C PHE A 38 -12.01 -3.76 18.46
N LEU A 39 -12.37 -4.59 17.48
CA LEU A 39 -13.72 -5.16 17.35
C LEU A 39 -14.03 -6.27 18.36
N LYS A 40 -13.04 -6.71 19.16
CA LYS A 40 -13.15 -7.86 20.07
C LYS A 40 -13.60 -9.13 19.34
N ILE A 41 -13.09 -9.32 18.12
CA ILE A 41 -13.32 -10.52 17.33
C ILE A 41 -12.17 -11.48 17.61
N ASP A 42 -12.37 -12.37 18.58
CA ASP A 42 -11.42 -13.46 18.86
C ASP A 42 -11.57 -14.59 17.82
N TYR A 43 -10.45 -15.19 17.43
CA TYR A 43 -10.41 -16.28 16.46
C TYR A 43 -9.50 -17.45 16.88
N PRO A 44 -9.65 -18.03 18.08
CA PRO A 44 -8.85 -19.18 18.51
C PRO A 44 -9.07 -20.42 17.62
N SER A 45 -10.24 -20.51 16.98
CA SER A 45 -10.54 -21.45 15.91
C SER A 45 -11.41 -20.77 14.86
N ILE A 46 -11.07 -20.90 13.58
CA ILE A 46 -11.81 -20.24 12.49
C ILE A 46 -12.88 -21.18 11.96
N ASN A 47 -14.08 -21.11 12.55
CA ASN A 47 -15.28 -21.73 12.00
C ASN A 47 -15.99 -20.77 11.03
N THR A 48 -17.06 -21.24 10.37
CA THR A 48 -17.82 -20.44 9.38
C THR A 48 -18.34 -19.11 9.95
N LEU A 49 -18.80 -19.08 11.20
CA LEU A 49 -19.33 -17.86 11.83
C LEU A 49 -18.21 -16.83 12.05
N VAL A 50 -17.09 -17.26 12.62
CA VAL A 50 -15.91 -16.41 12.86
C VAL A 50 -15.35 -15.89 11.54
N LYS A 51 -15.21 -16.77 10.54
CA LYS A 51 -14.79 -16.39 9.19
C LYS A 51 -15.69 -15.29 8.59
N ASN A 52 -17.01 -15.43 8.70
CA ASN A 52 -17.93 -14.42 8.18
C ASN A 52 -17.78 -13.07 8.89
N LYS A 53 -17.53 -13.07 10.21
CA LYS A 53 -17.22 -11.84 10.97
C LYS A 53 -15.92 -11.19 10.49
N ILE A 54 -14.87 -11.98 10.28
CA ILE A 54 -13.57 -11.49 9.76
C ILE A 54 -13.74 -10.91 8.36
N ILE A 55 -14.44 -11.59 7.45
CA ILE A 55 -14.67 -11.09 6.09
C ILE A 55 -15.49 -9.80 6.11
N HIS A 56 -16.49 -9.68 7.00
CA HIS A 56 -17.25 -8.44 7.17
C HIS A 56 -16.35 -7.31 7.67
N ALA A 57 -15.56 -7.56 8.72
CA ALA A 57 -14.59 -6.60 9.23
C ALA A 57 -13.57 -6.17 8.17
N LEU A 58 -13.12 -7.07 7.29
CA LEU A 58 -12.21 -6.74 6.20
C LEU A 58 -12.84 -5.77 5.20
N ARG A 59 -14.13 -5.92 4.90
CA ARG A 59 -14.85 -4.98 4.02
C ARG A 59 -14.96 -3.60 4.66
N ASP A 60 -15.27 -3.54 5.94
CA ASP A 60 -15.34 -2.28 6.68
C ASP A 60 -13.95 -1.62 6.77
N PHE A 61 -12.90 -2.42 6.93
CA PHE A 61 -11.51 -1.98 6.91
C PHE A 61 -11.09 -1.42 5.54
N PHE A 62 -11.50 -2.05 4.45
CA PHE A 62 -11.32 -1.51 3.09
C PHE A 62 -11.99 -0.14 2.92
N GLU A 63 -13.17 0.08 3.50
CA GLU A 63 -13.91 1.35 3.41
C GLU A 63 -13.27 2.45 4.26
N THR A 64 -12.92 2.12 5.51
CA THR A 64 -12.61 3.13 6.55
C THR A 64 -11.13 3.27 6.91
N GLY A 65 -10.28 2.35 6.46
CA GLY A 65 -8.85 2.38 6.78
C GLY A 65 -8.54 1.95 8.21
N GLY A 66 -7.28 2.19 8.61
CA GLY A 66 -6.72 1.76 9.89
C GLY A 66 -6.49 2.89 10.89
N PHE A 67 -6.92 4.13 10.63
CA PHE A 67 -6.74 5.20 11.61
C PHE A 67 -7.54 4.91 12.89
N PRO A 68 -6.90 4.80 14.08
CA PRO A 68 -7.58 4.40 15.30
C PRO A 68 -8.73 5.33 15.69
N GLU A 69 -8.59 6.64 15.51
CA GLU A 69 -9.66 7.58 15.87
C GLU A 69 -10.91 7.40 15.00
N VAL A 70 -10.73 7.11 13.70
CA VAL A 70 -11.81 6.89 12.73
C VAL A 70 -12.66 5.69 13.13
N PHE A 71 -12.05 4.65 13.71
CA PHE A 71 -12.77 3.46 14.18
C PHE A 71 -13.92 3.79 15.13
N PHE A 72 -13.69 4.72 16.07
CA PHE A 72 -14.64 5.06 17.14
C PHE A 72 -15.74 6.04 16.75
N LYS A 73 -15.75 6.53 15.50
CA LYS A 73 -16.74 7.51 15.05
C LYS A 73 -17.92 6.86 14.34
N GLU A 74 -19.04 7.57 14.30
CA GLU A 74 -20.18 7.24 13.45
C GLU A 74 -19.87 7.46 11.97
N LYS A 75 -20.57 6.78 11.07
CA LYS A 75 -20.24 6.71 9.65
C LYS A 75 -20.08 8.10 9.00
N GLU A 76 -21.01 9.01 9.29
CA GLU A 76 -21.03 10.37 8.77
C GLU A 76 -19.78 11.15 9.23
N ILE A 77 -19.36 10.94 10.47
CA ILE A 77 -18.19 11.58 11.06
C ILE A 77 -16.89 10.97 10.54
N LYS A 78 -16.85 9.66 10.25
CA LYS A 78 -15.66 9.00 9.66
C LYS A 78 -15.22 9.67 8.37
N HIS A 79 -16.15 9.96 7.47
CA HIS A 79 -15.86 10.62 6.19
C HIS A 79 -15.31 12.04 6.37
N LEU A 80 -15.91 12.82 7.28
CA LEU A 80 -15.44 14.18 7.59
C LEU A 80 -14.03 14.16 8.18
N LEU A 81 -13.78 13.25 9.13
CA LEU A 81 -12.49 13.11 9.79
C LEU A 81 -11.39 12.66 8.81
N LEU A 82 -11.66 11.68 7.96
CA LEU A 82 -10.71 11.25 6.91
C LEU A 82 -10.42 12.36 5.91
N LYS A 83 -11.42 13.17 5.56
CA LYS A 83 -11.23 14.34 4.70
C LYS A 83 -10.33 15.38 5.38
N GLU A 84 -10.57 15.65 6.66
CA GLU A 84 -9.74 16.56 7.46
C GLU A 84 -8.30 16.06 7.54
N TYR A 85 -8.07 14.76 7.75
CA TYR A 85 -6.72 14.19 7.73
C TYR A 85 -6.03 14.36 6.37
N PHE A 86 -6.73 14.13 5.26
CA PHE A 86 -6.19 14.38 3.93
C PHE A 86 -5.83 15.85 3.73
N ASP A 87 -6.74 16.77 4.08
CA ASP A 87 -6.52 18.21 3.96
C ASP A 87 -5.31 18.64 4.83
N ASP A 88 -5.22 18.15 6.06
CA ASP A 88 -4.09 18.43 6.96
C ASP A 88 -2.75 17.93 6.40
N ILE A 89 -2.70 16.71 5.86
CA ILE A 89 -1.51 16.18 5.20
C ILE A 89 -1.10 17.06 4.00
N ILE A 90 -2.06 17.51 3.18
CA ILE A 90 -1.73 18.37 2.03
C ILE A 90 -1.26 19.75 2.50
N TYR A 91 -2.04 20.43 3.32
CA TYR A 91 -1.83 21.84 3.62
C TYR A 91 -0.82 22.08 4.75
N LYS A 92 -0.95 21.36 5.86
CA LYS A 92 -0.06 21.53 7.02
C LYS A 92 1.25 20.81 6.80
N ASP A 93 1.22 19.62 6.20
CA ASP A 93 2.42 18.80 6.13
C ASP A 93 3.28 19.07 4.90
N ILE A 94 2.66 19.34 3.76
CA ILE A 94 3.41 19.49 2.51
C ILE A 94 3.52 20.97 2.10
N VAL A 95 2.38 21.66 1.94
CA VAL A 95 2.36 23.04 1.42
C VAL A 95 3.11 24.00 2.35
N SER A 96 2.81 23.95 3.65
CA SER A 96 3.43 24.81 4.66
C SER A 96 4.96 24.62 4.74
N ARG A 97 5.46 23.40 4.62
CA ARG A 97 6.90 23.09 4.79
C ARG A 97 7.73 23.35 3.54
N HIS A 98 7.21 22.94 2.37
CA HIS A 98 7.96 23.00 1.13
C HIS A 98 7.63 24.22 0.28
N ASN A 99 6.67 25.06 0.72
CA ASN A 99 6.20 26.26 0.01
C ASN A 99 5.81 25.94 -1.45
N VAL A 100 5.07 24.85 -1.63
CA VAL A 100 4.66 24.33 -2.95
C VAL A 100 3.26 24.79 -3.34
N ASN A 101 2.91 24.65 -4.62
CA ASN A 101 1.58 25.01 -5.10
C ASN A 101 0.53 24.01 -4.60
N ALA A 102 -0.32 24.45 -3.67
CA ALA A 102 -1.33 23.64 -3.01
C ALA A 102 -2.26 22.89 -3.97
N LYS A 103 -2.73 23.56 -5.03
CA LYS A 103 -3.61 22.92 -6.01
C LYS A 103 -2.88 21.81 -6.75
N LYS A 104 -1.65 22.05 -7.22
CA LYS A 104 -0.89 21.07 -8.01
C LYS A 104 -0.48 19.84 -7.18
N ILE A 105 -0.09 20.02 -5.92
CA ILE A 105 0.22 18.88 -5.03
C ILE A 105 -1.04 18.09 -4.70
N SER A 106 -2.17 18.76 -4.44
CA SER A 106 -3.46 18.11 -4.21
C SER A 106 -3.93 17.33 -5.43
N ASP A 107 -3.88 17.93 -6.64
CA ASP A 107 -4.25 17.27 -7.89
C ASP A 107 -3.38 16.01 -8.13
N LEU A 108 -2.08 16.09 -7.85
CA LEU A 108 -1.17 14.95 -7.94
C LEU A 108 -1.51 13.85 -6.93
N ALA A 109 -1.76 14.23 -5.67
CA ALA A 109 -2.13 13.29 -4.61
C ALA A 109 -3.40 12.51 -4.97
N VAL A 110 -4.46 13.23 -5.40
CA VAL A 110 -5.72 12.64 -5.86
C VAL A 110 -5.48 11.70 -7.04
N TYR A 111 -4.66 12.11 -8.02
CA TYR A 111 -4.33 11.26 -9.16
C TYR A 111 -3.67 9.94 -8.75
N LEU A 112 -2.67 9.98 -7.86
CA LEU A 112 -1.95 8.80 -7.40
C LEU A 112 -2.84 7.89 -6.53
N LEU A 113 -3.65 8.47 -5.64
CA LEU A 113 -4.61 7.72 -4.79
C LEU A 113 -5.73 7.07 -5.61
N ALA A 114 -6.21 7.73 -6.67
CA ALA A 114 -7.19 7.16 -7.58
C ALA A 114 -6.61 6.00 -8.42
N ASN A 115 -5.29 5.99 -8.63
CA ASN A 115 -4.58 5.01 -9.47
C ASN A 115 -3.61 4.13 -8.66
N ILE A 116 -3.91 3.87 -7.38
CA ILE A 116 -3.13 2.91 -6.59
C ILE A 116 -2.98 1.57 -7.32
N SER A 117 -1.88 0.88 -7.05
CA SER A 117 -1.51 -0.40 -7.68
C SER A 117 -1.20 -0.35 -9.17
N ASN A 118 -1.57 0.73 -9.89
CA ASN A 118 -1.25 0.84 -11.32
C ASN A 118 0.15 1.43 -11.54
N PRO A 119 0.86 0.97 -12.58
CA PRO A 119 2.09 1.64 -13.00
C PRO A 119 1.83 3.04 -13.57
N PHE A 120 2.52 4.05 -13.05
CA PHE A 120 2.52 5.42 -13.55
C PHE A 120 3.89 5.83 -14.12
N THR A 121 3.87 6.85 -14.97
CA THR A 121 5.11 7.47 -15.50
C THR A 121 5.10 8.96 -15.24
N ILE A 122 6.28 9.53 -15.00
CA ILE A 122 6.45 10.99 -14.83
C ILE A 122 5.89 11.75 -16.05
N ARG A 123 6.00 11.19 -17.26
CA ARG A 123 5.42 11.78 -18.47
C ARG A 123 3.89 11.89 -18.40
N LYS A 124 3.19 10.85 -17.93
CA LYS A 124 1.72 10.89 -17.76
C LYS A 124 1.33 11.94 -16.73
N ILE A 125 2.03 11.98 -15.60
CA ILE A 125 1.78 12.95 -14.53
C ILE A 125 2.02 14.39 -15.03
N ARG A 126 3.10 14.62 -15.77
CA ARG A 126 3.39 15.93 -16.36
C ARG A 126 2.27 16.41 -17.27
N ASN A 127 1.76 15.53 -18.13
CA ASN A 127 0.67 15.87 -19.05
C ASN A 127 -0.63 16.18 -18.28
N PHE A 128 -0.85 15.57 -17.12
CA PHE A 128 -2.01 15.82 -16.27
C PHE A 128 -1.88 17.12 -15.44
N THR A 129 -0.73 17.36 -14.83
CA THR A 129 -0.52 18.44 -13.83
C THR A 129 0.12 19.71 -14.39
N GLY A 130 0.78 19.63 -15.55
CA GLY A 130 1.63 20.70 -16.08
C GLY A 130 2.85 21.03 -15.23
N LEU A 131 3.28 20.14 -14.32
CA LEU A 131 4.49 20.29 -13.51
C LEU A 131 5.75 19.94 -14.32
N SER A 132 6.90 20.52 -13.95
CA SER A 132 8.19 20.09 -14.48
C SER A 132 8.53 18.67 -13.98
N ILE A 133 9.46 17.99 -14.65
CA ILE A 133 9.90 16.63 -14.23
C ILE A 133 10.44 16.65 -12.80
N ASP A 134 11.22 17.67 -12.44
CA ASP A 134 11.82 17.77 -11.12
C ASP A 134 10.76 18.07 -10.05
N SER A 135 9.83 18.99 -10.31
CA SER A 135 8.72 19.24 -9.38
C SER A 135 7.84 18.01 -9.16
N ILE A 136 7.64 17.15 -10.17
CA ILE A 136 6.88 15.90 -9.98
C ILE A 136 7.63 14.96 -9.04
N LYS A 137 8.96 14.82 -9.20
CA LYS A 137 9.77 13.96 -8.33
C LYS A 137 9.75 14.48 -6.90
N ASP A 138 9.96 15.78 -6.72
CA ASP A 138 9.92 16.43 -5.41
C ASP A 138 8.55 16.24 -4.76
N TYR A 139 7.47 16.47 -5.51
CA TYR A 139 6.12 16.35 -4.97
C TYR A 139 5.79 14.89 -4.59
N ILE A 140 6.24 13.90 -5.38
CA ILE A 140 6.11 12.49 -4.97
C ILE A 140 6.89 12.24 -3.68
N SER A 141 8.12 12.76 -3.56
CA SER A 141 8.92 12.64 -2.32
C SER A 141 8.18 13.23 -1.12
N TYR A 142 7.59 14.42 -1.26
CA TYR A 142 6.84 15.07 -0.19
C TYR A 142 5.60 14.27 0.23
N LEU A 143 4.92 13.62 -0.71
CA LEU A 143 3.77 12.74 -0.40
C LEU A 143 4.22 11.45 0.31
N GLU A 144 5.39 10.90 -0.03
CA GLU A 144 5.98 9.74 0.66
C GLU A 144 6.46 10.11 2.08
N GLU A 145 7.10 11.27 2.22
CA GLU A 145 7.57 11.82 3.49
C GLU A 145 6.40 12.12 4.45
N ALA A 146 5.29 12.64 3.93
CA ALA A 146 4.07 12.88 4.71
C ALA A 146 3.23 11.61 4.96
N PHE A 147 3.75 10.42 4.63
CA PHE A 147 3.06 9.14 4.82
C PHE A 147 1.70 9.05 4.12
N LEU A 148 1.48 9.77 3.02
CA LEU A 148 0.23 9.67 2.26
C LEU A 148 0.25 8.47 1.31
N ILE A 149 1.37 8.30 0.62
CA ILE A 149 1.61 7.20 -0.32
C ILE A 149 2.98 6.59 -0.11
N GLU A 150 3.22 5.47 -0.77
CA GLU A 150 4.55 4.92 -0.96
C GLU A 150 4.66 4.36 -2.39
N THR A 151 5.82 4.52 -3.02
CA THR A 151 6.06 4.00 -4.37
C THR A 151 7.00 2.79 -4.35
N ILE A 152 6.76 1.85 -5.27
CA ILE A 152 7.67 0.72 -5.51
C ILE A 152 8.20 0.77 -6.94
N ASN A 153 9.43 0.26 -7.09
CA ASN A 153 10.11 0.18 -8.37
C ASN A 153 9.86 -1.18 -9.03
N TYR A 154 10.14 -1.22 -10.34
CA TYR A 154 10.23 -2.47 -11.08
C TYR A 154 11.43 -3.29 -10.60
N PHE A 155 11.25 -4.60 -10.46
CA PHE A 155 12.31 -5.52 -10.10
C PHE A 155 13.20 -5.80 -11.32
N SER A 156 14.47 -5.42 -11.21
CA SER A 156 15.54 -5.86 -12.11
C SER A 156 16.84 -5.95 -11.30
N TYR A 157 17.73 -6.87 -11.68
CA TYR A 157 19.10 -6.86 -11.16
C TYR A 157 19.90 -5.63 -11.63
N SER A 158 19.44 -4.97 -12.70
CA SER A 158 19.97 -3.69 -13.17
C SER A 158 19.26 -2.53 -12.49
N ILE A 159 19.97 -1.80 -11.63
CA ILE A 159 19.47 -0.58 -10.97
C ILE A 159 18.98 0.43 -12.02
N LYS A 160 19.73 0.58 -13.12
CA LYS A 160 19.37 1.49 -14.21
C LYS A 160 18.02 1.10 -14.83
N GLU A 161 17.79 -0.19 -15.08
CA GLU A 161 16.51 -0.66 -15.62
C GLU A 161 15.38 -0.44 -14.62
N SER A 162 15.59 -0.81 -13.35
CA SER A 162 14.63 -0.63 -12.27
C SER A 162 14.15 0.82 -12.16
N MET A 163 15.07 1.79 -12.24
CA MET A 163 14.76 3.23 -12.15
C MET A 163 14.13 3.83 -13.41
N GLN A 164 14.34 3.23 -14.58
CA GLN A 164 13.79 3.73 -15.86
C GLN A 164 12.37 3.25 -16.12
N ARG A 165 11.98 2.12 -15.52
CA ARG A 165 10.64 1.56 -15.65
C ARG A 165 9.62 2.41 -14.87
N PRO A 166 8.32 2.31 -15.23
CA PRO A 166 7.24 2.89 -14.45
C PRO A 166 7.34 2.49 -12.95
N LYS A 167 6.77 3.31 -12.08
CA LYS A 167 6.61 2.98 -10.65
C LYS A 167 5.15 2.64 -10.38
N LYS A 168 4.87 1.86 -9.34
CA LYS A 168 3.53 1.76 -8.76
C LYS A 168 3.45 2.63 -7.51
N SER A 169 2.27 3.19 -7.22
CA SER A 169 1.98 3.89 -5.96
C SER A 169 0.94 3.14 -5.15
N TYR A 170 1.08 3.17 -3.83
CA TYR A 170 0.13 2.61 -2.88
C TYR A 170 -0.21 3.67 -1.83
N ALA A 171 -1.45 3.66 -1.37
CA ALA A 171 -1.88 4.50 -0.25
C ALA A 171 -1.46 3.83 1.07
N LEU A 172 -0.99 4.61 2.04
CA LEU A 172 -0.70 4.07 3.37
C LEU A 172 -1.96 3.86 4.22
N ASP A 173 -3.11 4.36 3.77
CA ASP A 173 -4.42 4.12 4.36
C ASP A 173 -5.53 4.09 3.29
N SER A 174 -6.37 3.06 3.31
CA SER A 174 -7.48 2.90 2.35
C SER A 174 -8.60 3.90 2.56
N GLY A 175 -8.86 4.33 3.80
CA GLY A 175 -9.86 5.34 4.14
C GLY A 175 -9.52 6.69 3.52
N ILE A 176 -8.27 7.13 3.67
CA ILE A 176 -7.77 8.35 3.01
C ILE A 176 -7.87 8.23 1.48
N ARG A 177 -7.46 7.09 0.92
CA ARG A 177 -7.60 6.85 -0.51
C ARG A 177 -9.04 6.98 -0.98
N ASN A 178 -9.99 6.41 -0.25
CA ASN A 178 -11.40 6.39 -0.62
C ASN A 178 -12.02 7.79 -0.60
N ILE A 179 -11.67 8.63 0.39
CA ILE A 179 -12.19 10.00 0.47
C ILE A 179 -11.58 10.91 -0.60
N ALA A 180 -10.28 10.77 -0.89
CA ALA A 180 -9.57 11.64 -1.83
C ALA A 180 -9.90 11.34 -3.30
N SER A 181 -10.09 10.07 -3.65
CA SER A 181 -10.31 9.64 -5.04
C SER A 181 -11.77 9.76 -5.52
N PHE A 182 -12.69 10.24 -4.68
CA PHE A 182 -14.13 10.24 -4.95
C PHE A 182 -14.59 8.87 -5.49
N ALA A 183 -14.12 7.78 -4.89
CA ALA A 183 -14.28 6.45 -5.47
C ALA A 183 -15.77 6.05 -5.57
N PHE A 184 -16.35 6.27 -6.75
CA PHE A 184 -17.71 5.83 -7.08
C PHE A 184 -17.81 4.31 -7.33
N SER A 185 -16.66 3.63 -7.54
CA SER A 185 -16.61 2.17 -7.72
C SER A 185 -15.90 1.47 -6.56
N LYS A 186 -16.49 0.35 -6.11
CA LYS A 186 -15.87 -0.60 -5.17
C LYS A 186 -14.75 -1.35 -5.88
N ASP A 187 -13.56 -0.76 -5.95
CA ASP A 187 -12.37 -1.41 -6.49
C ASP A 187 -11.71 -2.32 -5.44
N GLU A 188 -12.44 -3.37 -5.02
CA GLU A 188 -11.99 -4.30 -3.97
C GLU A 188 -10.69 -5.01 -4.36
N GLY A 189 -10.45 -5.24 -5.66
CA GLY A 189 -9.21 -5.81 -6.17
C GLY A 189 -8.00 -4.93 -5.84
N ARG A 190 -8.06 -3.64 -6.16
CA ARG A 190 -6.98 -2.71 -5.82
C ARG A 190 -6.83 -2.48 -4.32
N LEU A 191 -7.93 -2.42 -3.58
CA LEU A 191 -7.89 -2.29 -2.12
C LEU A 191 -7.23 -3.51 -1.46
N ALA A 192 -7.51 -4.71 -1.97
CA ALA A 192 -6.87 -5.94 -1.55
C ALA A 192 -5.36 -5.93 -1.83
N GLU A 193 -4.94 -5.54 -3.04
CA GLU A 193 -3.52 -5.40 -3.37
C GLU A 193 -2.84 -4.35 -2.48
N ASN A 194 -3.47 -3.19 -2.29
CA ASN A 194 -2.95 -2.13 -1.44
C ASN A 194 -2.80 -2.54 0.02
N LEU A 195 -3.76 -3.31 0.55
CA LEU A 195 -3.68 -3.81 1.91
C LEU A 195 -2.56 -4.86 2.06
N ALA A 196 -2.39 -5.74 1.07
CA ALA A 196 -1.26 -6.66 1.05
C ALA A 196 0.08 -5.90 1.03
N PHE A 197 0.18 -4.82 0.25
CA PHE A 197 1.35 -3.94 0.26
C PHE A 197 1.63 -3.35 1.65
N ILE A 198 0.62 -2.77 2.32
CA ILE A 198 0.78 -2.17 3.66
C ILE A 198 1.33 -3.22 4.64
N GLU A 199 0.81 -4.44 4.61
CA GLU A 199 1.25 -5.51 5.50
C GLU A 199 2.69 -5.95 5.20
N LEU A 200 3.07 -6.09 3.93
CA LEU A 200 4.46 -6.34 3.55
C LEU A 200 5.41 -5.26 4.07
N ARG A 201 4.99 -3.99 4.04
CA ARG A 201 5.80 -2.87 4.55
C ARG A 201 5.84 -2.83 6.08
N ARG A 202 4.77 -3.23 6.76
CA ARG A 202 4.76 -3.42 8.22
C ARG A 202 5.76 -4.48 8.67
N GLN A 203 5.94 -5.53 7.87
CA GLN A 203 6.95 -6.56 8.06
C GLN A 203 8.36 -6.16 7.56
N GLU A 204 8.56 -4.87 7.25
CA GLU A 204 9.83 -4.30 6.77
C GLU A 204 10.38 -4.98 5.51
N LYS A 205 9.52 -5.55 4.65
CA LYS A 205 9.94 -6.20 3.41
C LYS A 205 10.36 -5.17 2.38
N GLU A 206 11.42 -5.47 1.64
CA GLU A 206 11.79 -4.73 0.43
C GLU A 206 10.92 -5.22 -0.74
N VAL A 207 10.03 -4.35 -1.23
CA VAL A 207 8.97 -4.71 -2.18
C VAL A 207 9.21 -4.04 -3.53
N TYR A 208 9.11 -4.84 -4.59
CA TYR A 208 9.14 -4.44 -5.98
C TYR A 208 7.93 -5.01 -6.72
N TYR A 209 7.69 -4.63 -7.96
CA TYR A 209 6.78 -5.35 -8.86
C TYR A 209 7.56 -5.86 -10.07
N TRP A 210 7.05 -6.83 -10.81
CA TRP A 210 7.69 -7.30 -12.05
C TRP A 210 6.68 -7.44 -13.19
N LYS A 211 7.15 -7.37 -14.43
CA LYS A 211 6.28 -7.48 -15.61
C LYS A 211 7.02 -8.09 -16.80
N GLY A 212 6.56 -9.26 -17.23
CA GLY A 212 6.88 -9.91 -18.49
C GLY A 212 5.67 -9.85 -19.43
N GLN A 213 5.16 -11.00 -19.86
CA GLN A 213 3.85 -11.12 -20.50
C GLN A 213 2.72 -10.90 -19.49
N GLY A 214 2.88 -11.46 -18.30
CA GLY A 214 2.05 -11.18 -17.12
C GLY A 214 2.71 -10.17 -16.18
N GLU A 215 1.93 -9.68 -15.21
CA GLU A 215 2.43 -8.83 -14.13
C GLU A 215 2.50 -9.63 -12.83
N VAL A 216 3.59 -9.45 -12.09
CA VAL A 216 3.72 -9.89 -10.70
C VAL A 216 3.60 -8.67 -9.79
N ASP A 217 2.60 -8.67 -8.91
CA ASP A 217 2.27 -7.49 -8.11
C ASP A 217 3.37 -7.16 -7.12
N PHE A 218 3.87 -8.18 -6.41
CA PHE A 218 4.95 -8.04 -5.45
C PHE A 218 6.07 -9.06 -5.65
N VAL A 219 7.29 -8.55 -5.69
CA VAL A 219 8.54 -9.30 -5.64
C VAL A 219 9.27 -8.87 -4.38
N ILE A 220 9.51 -9.82 -3.49
CA ILE A 220 10.22 -9.60 -2.22
C ILE A 220 11.62 -10.16 -2.35
N LYS A 221 12.61 -9.33 -2.06
CA LYS A 221 14.00 -9.79 -1.91
C LYS A 221 14.22 -10.25 -0.47
N ASN A 222 14.33 -11.56 -0.28
CA ASN A 222 14.56 -12.14 1.04
C ASN A 222 16.02 -11.94 1.48
N LYS A 223 16.27 -12.05 2.80
CA LYS A 223 17.62 -11.94 3.38
C LYS A 223 18.61 -13.00 2.87
N ASP A 224 18.10 -14.14 2.40
CA ASP A 224 18.87 -15.24 1.79
C ASP A 224 19.15 -15.01 0.28
N ASN A 225 18.82 -13.82 -0.25
CA ASN A 225 18.90 -13.47 -1.68
C ASN A 225 17.98 -14.29 -2.60
N LEU A 226 17.01 -15.03 -2.05
CA LEU A 226 15.95 -15.65 -2.84
C LEU A 226 14.77 -14.70 -2.99
N LEU A 227 13.96 -14.91 -4.03
CA LEU A 227 12.81 -14.07 -4.37
C LEU A 227 11.51 -14.75 -3.98
N THR A 228 10.59 -14.01 -3.37
CA THR A 228 9.19 -14.43 -3.22
C THR A 228 8.34 -13.59 -4.16
N ALA A 229 7.52 -14.23 -4.99
CA ALA A 229 6.58 -13.55 -5.88
C ALA A 229 5.15 -13.74 -5.38
N ILE A 230 4.39 -12.65 -5.36
CA ILE A 230 3.01 -12.60 -4.86
C ILE A 230 2.14 -11.86 -5.87
N ASN A 231 1.02 -12.48 -6.26
CA ASN A 231 -0.08 -11.80 -6.95
C ASN A 231 -1.31 -11.73 -6.07
N VAL A 232 -2.19 -10.76 -6.33
CA VAL A 232 -3.44 -10.57 -5.59
C VAL A 232 -4.64 -10.66 -6.53
N SER A 233 -5.45 -11.70 -6.36
CA SER A 233 -6.68 -11.93 -7.11
C SER A 233 -7.88 -11.97 -6.18
N TYR A 234 -8.41 -10.78 -5.86
CA TYR A 234 -9.57 -10.63 -4.98
C TYR A 234 -10.90 -10.71 -5.74
N THR A 235 -11.12 -11.83 -6.42
CA THR A 235 -12.32 -12.12 -7.21
C THR A 235 -12.85 -13.52 -6.88
N ASP A 236 -14.10 -13.80 -7.25
CA ASP A 236 -14.70 -15.14 -7.04
C ASP A 236 -14.12 -16.18 -8.02
N LYS A 237 -13.66 -15.72 -9.19
CA LYS A 237 -12.99 -16.54 -10.19
C LYS A 237 -11.58 -16.01 -10.44
N ILE A 238 -10.59 -16.83 -10.10
CA ILE A 238 -9.18 -16.56 -10.35
C ILE A 238 -8.92 -16.63 -11.86
N ASP A 239 -8.31 -15.57 -12.41
CA ASP A 239 -7.88 -15.53 -13.81
C ASP A 239 -6.62 -16.38 -13.99
N GLU A 240 -6.56 -17.19 -15.04
CA GLU A 240 -5.36 -17.95 -15.41
C GLU A 240 -4.13 -17.06 -15.64
N ARG A 241 -4.33 -15.78 -15.96
CA ARG A 241 -3.26 -14.79 -16.11
C ARG A 241 -2.42 -14.66 -14.85
N GLU A 242 -3.03 -14.73 -13.66
CA GLU A 242 -2.33 -14.64 -12.36
C GLU A 242 -1.43 -15.85 -12.11
N ILE A 243 -1.85 -17.01 -12.61
CA ILE A 243 -1.08 -18.25 -12.50
C ILE A 243 0.08 -18.20 -13.49
N LYS A 244 -0.20 -17.79 -14.74
CA LYS A 244 0.78 -17.70 -15.82
C LYS A 244 1.88 -16.69 -15.49
N SER A 245 1.56 -15.54 -14.91
CA SER A 245 2.55 -14.52 -14.51
C SER A 245 3.52 -15.03 -13.45
N LEU A 246 3.03 -15.71 -12.40
CA LEU A 246 3.88 -16.29 -11.34
C LEU A 246 4.79 -17.40 -11.88
N LEU A 247 4.27 -18.26 -12.75
CA LEU A 247 5.06 -19.32 -13.40
C LEU A 247 6.08 -18.75 -14.39
N GLU A 248 5.73 -17.69 -15.12
CA GLU A 248 6.66 -16.95 -15.98
C GLU A 248 7.81 -16.36 -15.16
N PHE A 249 7.49 -15.66 -14.06
CA PHE A 249 8.47 -15.10 -13.14
C PHE A 249 9.43 -16.16 -12.61
N LYS A 250 8.91 -17.32 -12.18
CA LYS A 250 9.75 -18.43 -11.70
C LYS A 250 10.71 -18.98 -12.76
N LYS A 251 10.30 -18.98 -14.03
CA LYS A 251 11.16 -19.40 -15.16
C LYS A 251 12.25 -18.39 -15.46
N GLU A 252 11.91 -17.09 -15.39
CA GLU A 252 12.87 -16.00 -15.60
C GLU A 252 13.90 -15.93 -14.46
N PHE A 253 13.46 -16.17 -13.22
CA PHE A 253 14.29 -16.04 -12.03
C PHE A 253 14.45 -17.37 -11.29
N ASN A 254 15.54 -18.08 -11.61
CA ASN A 254 15.89 -19.38 -11.00
C ASN A 254 16.07 -19.36 -9.47
N LYS A 255 16.18 -18.18 -8.84
CA LYS A 255 16.30 -17.98 -7.38
C LYS A 255 14.96 -17.69 -6.70
N THR A 256 13.87 -18.26 -7.20
CA THR A 256 12.53 -18.07 -6.62
C THR A 256 12.27 -19.07 -5.50
N LYS A 257 12.08 -18.57 -4.27
CA LYS A 257 11.79 -19.34 -3.06
C LYS A 257 10.34 -19.81 -3.01
N GLU A 258 9.41 -18.86 -3.21
CA GLU A 258 7.98 -19.10 -3.06
C GLU A 258 7.18 -18.32 -4.09
N LEU A 259 6.06 -18.90 -4.50
CA LEU A 259 5.02 -18.28 -5.29
C LEU A 259 3.73 -18.27 -4.46
N ILE A 260 3.13 -17.10 -4.30
CA ILE A 260 1.92 -16.92 -3.51
C ILE A 260 0.87 -16.24 -4.39
N LEU A 261 -0.37 -16.72 -4.32
CA LEU A 261 -1.51 -16.04 -4.89
C LEU A 261 -2.48 -15.74 -3.75
N LEU A 262 -2.60 -14.47 -3.40
CA LEU A 262 -3.58 -14.01 -2.43
C LEU A 262 -4.95 -13.99 -3.11
N THR A 263 -5.91 -14.70 -2.53
CA THR A 263 -7.23 -14.90 -3.11
C THR A 263 -8.32 -14.28 -2.26
N LYS A 264 -9.54 -14.18 -2.78
CA LYS A 264 -10.69 -13.80 -1.98
C LYS A 264 -11.05 -14.84 -0.92
N ASP A 265 -11.09 -16.12 -1.30
CA ASP A 265 -11.48 -17.21 -0.38
C ASP A 265 -10.94 -18.62 -0.73
N THR A 266 -10.08 -18.73 -1.73
CA THR A 266 -9.54 -20.02 -2.19
C THR A 266 -8.24 -20.35 -1.46
N GLU A 267 -8.22 -21.47 -0.74
CA GLU A 267 -7.02 -22.02 -0.10
C GLU A 267 -6.65 -23.37 -0.73
N LYS A 268 -5.46 -23.46 -1.33
CA LYS A 268 -4.92 -24.69 -1.94
C LYS A 268 -3.44 -24.53 -2.28
N GLN A 269 -2.80 -25.60 -2.71
CA GLN A 269 -1.49 -25.55 -3.34
C GLN A 269 -1.54 -26.29 -4.69
N GLU A 270 -1.12 -25.61 -5.75
CA GLU A 270 -1.17 -26.14 -7.12
C GLU A 270 0.01 -25.59 -7.93
N GLN A 271 0.69 -26.43 -8.72
CA GLN A 271 1.83 -26.04 -9.57
C GLN A 271 2.98 -25.33 -8.82
N GLY A 272 3.11 -25.57 -7.51
CA GLY A 272 4.09 -24.90 -6.64
C GLY A 272 3.69 -23.48 -6.23
N ILE A 273 2.45 -23.06 -6.46
CA ILE A 273 1.86 -21.80 -6.01
C ILE A 273 0.98 -22.09 -4.78
N LYS A 274 1.18 -21.30 -3.72
CA LYS A 274 0.33 -21.31 -2.52
C LYS A 274 -0.81 -20.31 -2.69
N TYR A 275 -2.04 -20.80 -2.70
CA TYR A 275 -3.24 -19.97 -2.74
C TYR A 275 -3.68 -19.73 -1.31
N ILE A 276 -3.72 -18.48 -0.88
CA ILE A 276 -4.04 -18.12 0.50
C ILE A 276 -5.13 -17.04 0.48
N PRO A 277 -6.26 -17.22 1.17
CA PRO A 277 -7.23 -16.15 1.32
C PRO A 277 -6.58 -14.93 1.97
N LEU A 278 -6.78 -13.74 1.39
CA LEU A 278 -6.17 -12.50 1.88
C LEU A 278 -6.49 -12.26 3.35
N TRP A 279 -7.75 -12.48 3.76
CA TRP A 279 -8.19 -12.31 5.14
C TRP A 279 -7.42 -13.22 6.12
N LYS A 280 -6.95 -14.38 5.65
CA LYS A 280 -6.17 -15.32 6.47
C LYS A 280 -4.71 -14.91 6.52
N TRP A 281 -4.16 -14.53 5.36
CA TRP A 281 -2.77 -14.07 5.23
C TRP A 281 -2.47 -12.83 6.08
N LEU A 282 -3.44 -11.92 6.24
CA LEU A 282 -3.32 -10.73 7.09
C LEU A 282 -3.29 -11.00 8.61
N LEU A 283 -3.51 -12.25 9.05
CA LEU A 283 -3.55 -12.63 10.47
C LEU A 283 -2.28 -13.35 10.94
N GLU A 284 -1.39 -13.69 9.99
CA GLU A 284 -0.10 -14.33 10.23
C GLU A 284 0.92 -13.33 10.78
#